data_AF-A0A0C3CU56-F1
#
_entry.id   AF-A0A0C3CU56-F1
#
_cell.length_a   1.000
_cell.length_b   1.000
_cell.length_c   1.000
_cell.angle_alpha   90.00
_cell.angle_beta   90.00
_cell.angle_gamma   90.00
#
_symmetry.space_group_name_H-M   'P 1'
#
loop_
_entity.id
_entity.type
_entity.pdbx_description
1 polymer ?
#
loop_
_entity_poly.entity_id
_entity_poly.type
_entity_poly.pdbx_seq_one_letter_code
_entity_poly.pdbx_strand_id
1 'polypeptide(L)'
;VEDYPSGYPRFSALIASHSSFHVCRRFSNLRARLLLLKQDRLSLLEKRLETIDSEEAIPLSLGCSRIDTNAERLSLLLDIDEALKDYDALIQRNRQVLGFEAASHRDRVNLQNWVDGNGCIAREETAYLARTEDLVSVASLDDSAVMWLGSLAEDGRVYFRECFGRLKHPQPSISRDPNVHIFPASSITRAARILMAPFIIVLLLMPVIICSFVNSLTARLVVITIATTGFMVVLSGLTKTRTVELAVAGAT
;
A
#
# COMPACT_ATOMS: atom_id res chain seq x y z
N VAL A 1 10.79 1.69 24.21
CA VAL A 1 9.33 1.42 24.30
C VAL A 1 8.90 1.12 25.72
N GLU A 2 9.79 0.52 26.51
CA GLU A 2 9.55 -0.09 27.82
C GLU A 2 9.41 0.93 28.95
N ASP A 3 9.84 2.18 28.71
CA ASP A 3 9.69 3.29 29.65
C ASP A 3 8.22 3.72 29.82
N TYR A 4 7.33 3.29 28.91
CA TYR A 4 5.89 3.52 29.02
C TYR A 4 5.21 2.51 29.97
N PRO A 5 4.13 2.93 30.68
CA PRO A 5 3.33 2.04 31.53
C PRO A 5 2.81 0.82 30.75
N SER A 6 2.75 -0.33 31.43
CA SER A 6 2.16 -1.55 30.85
C SER A 6 0.72 -1.29 30.41
N GLY A 7 0.31 -1.93 29.31
CA GLY A 7 -1.00 -1.73 28.69
C GLY A 7 -0.92 -1.06 27.33
N TYR A 8 -2.01 -0.38 26.96
CA TYR A 8 -2.09 0.45 25.76
C TYR A 8 -0.97 1.48 25.63
N PRO A 9 -0.48 2.16 26.69
CA PRO A 9 0.61 3.13 26.54
C PRO A 9 1.87 2.49 25.95
N ARG A 10 2.27 1.32 26.45
CA ARG A 10 3.43 0.60 25.93
C ARG A 10 3.18 -0.02 24.55
N PHE A 11 2.01 -0.60 24.32
CA PHE A 11 1.69 -1.22 23.03
C PHE A 11 1.59 -0.18 21.91
N SER A 12 0.92 0.95 22.16
CA SER A 12 0.87 2.07 21.19
C SER A 12 2.25 2.68 20.95
N ALA A 13 3.10 2.78 21.99
CA ALA A 13 4.49 3.21 21.83
C ALA A 13 5.29 2.25 20.94
N LEU A 14 5.05 0.93 21.00
CA LEU A 14 5.64 -0.03 20.07
C LEU A 14 5.14 0.19 18.64
N ILE A 15 3.81 0.29 18.44
CA ILE A 15 3.22 0.50 17.11
C ILE A 15 3.80 1.77 16.47
N ALA A 16 3.85 2.87 17.24
CA ALA A 16 4.37 4.16 16.78
C ALA A 16 5.91 4.15 16.57
N SER A 17 6.61 3.12 17.06
CA SER A 17 8.06 3.08 17.00
C SER A 17 8.61 2.75 15.61
N HIS A 18 7.82 2.05 14.78
CA HIS A 18 8.22 1.68 13.44
C HIS A 18 7.02 1.55 12.51
N SER A 19 7.15 2.07 11.28
CA SER A 19 6.10 2.06 10.27
C SER A 19 5.57 0.64 9.99
N SER A 20 6.45 -0.36 10.03
CA SER A 20 6.10 -1.76 9.78
C SER A 20 5.17 -2.39 10.85
N PHE A 21 5.03 -1.78 12.02
CA PHE A 21 4.09 -2.22 13.06
C PHE A 21 2.71 -1.57 12.96
N HIS A 22 2.49 -0.66 12.01
CA HIS A 22 1.17 -0.13 11.71
C HIS A 22 0.35 -1.16 10.91
N VAL A 23 0.08 -2.30 11.55
CA VAL A 23 -0.71 -3.41 11.03
C VAL A 23 -2.12 -3.32 11.58
N CYS A 24 -3.11 -3.26 10.69
CA CYS A 24 -4.51 -3.23 11.08
C CYS A 24 -5.35 -4.17 10.20
N ARG A 25 -6.60 -4.39 10.60
CA ARG A 25 -7.55 -5.16 9.79
C ARG A 25 -8.15 -4.29 8.69
N ARG A 26 -8.27 -4.83 7.48
CA ARG A 26 -8.96 -4.18 6.35
C ARG A 26 -10.49 -4.32 6.42
N PHE A 27 -10.99 -5.32 7.15
CA PHE A 27 -12.42 -5.62 7.30
C PHE A 27 -13.14 -5.81 5.96
N SER A 28 -12.50 -6.47 4.98
CA SER A 28 -13.00 -6.54 3.59
C SER A 28 -14.43 -7.06 3.49
N ASN A 29 -14.75 -8.15 4.20
CA ASN A 29 -16.09 -8.73 4.16
C ASN A 29 -17.15 -7.77 4.75
N LEU A 30 -16.86 -7.15 5.89
CA LEU A 30 -17.79 -6.23 6.54
C LEU A 30 -18.06 -5.00 5.66
N ARG A 31 -17.02 -4.47 5.02
CA ARG A 31 -17.12 -3.31 4.13
C ARG A 31 -17.88 -3.65 2.85
N ALA A 32 -17.65 -4.83 2.27
CA ALA A 32 -18.43 -5.32 1.15
C ALA A 32 -19.91 -5.46 1.52
N ARG A 33 -20.22 -6.00 2.71
CA ARG A 33 -21.60 -6.09 3.20
C ARG A 33 -22.26 -4.71 3.32
N LEU A 34 -21.55 -3.71 3.86
CA LEU A 34 -22.06 -2.34 3.94
C LEU A 34 -22.29 -1.72 2.56
N LEU A 35 -21.40 -1.95 1.59
CA LEU A 35 -21.57 -1.48 0.22
C LEU A 35 -22.82 -2.08 -0.43
N LEU A 36 -23.01 -3.41 -0.32
CA LEU A 36 -24.18 -4.09 -0.88
C LEU A 36 -25.49 -3.57 -0.28
N LEU A 37 -25.54 -3.35 1.03
CA LEU A 37 -26.73 -2.79 1.69
C LEU A 37 -27.04 -1.36 1.24
N LYS A 38 -26.02 -0.53 1.05
CA LYS A 38 -26.20 0.85 0.55
C LYS A 38 -26.63 0.88 -0.92
N GLN A 39 -26.05 0.00 -1.73
CA GLN A 39 -26.42 -0.16 -3.13
C GLN A 39 -27.89 -0.58 -3.28
N ASP A 40 -28.32 -1.58 -2.52
CA ASP A 40 -29.72 -2.03 -2.53
C ASP A 40 -30.68 -0.91 -2.10
N ARG A 41 -30.34 -0.16 -1.04
CA ARG A 41 -31.11 1.02 -0.63
C ARG A 41 -31.25 2.03 -1.76
N LEU A 42 -30.17 2.34 -2.48
CA LEU A 42 -30.22 3.26 -3.62
C LEU A 42 -31.10 2.71 -4.75
N SER A 43 -30.99 1.42 -5.07
CA SER A 43 -31.86 0.78 -6.08
C SER A 43 -33.35 0.84 -5.72
N LEU A 44 -33.70 0.72 -4.43
CA LEU A 44 -35.09 0.90 -3.98
C LEU A 44 -35.58 2.34 -4.14
N LEU A 45 -34.74 3.33 -3.81
CA LEU A 45 -35.07 4.74 -3.97
C LEU A 45 -35.19 5.13 -5.45
N GLU A 46 -34.27 4.66 -6.30
CA GLU A 46 -34.29 4.84 -7.75
C GLU A 46 -35.58 4.28 -8.36
N LYS A 47 -35.95 3.03 -8.01
CA LYS A 47 -37.20 2.43 -8.48
C LYS A 47 -38.44 3.23 -8.05
N ARG A 48 -38.43 3.77 -6.83
CA ARG A 48 -39.53 4.63 -6.35
C ARG A 48 -39.58 5.94 -7.13
N LEU A 49 -38.44 6.53 -7.46
CA LEU A 49 -38.36 7.74 -8.28
C LEU A 49 -38.91 7.48 -9.69
N GLU A 50 -38.49 6.38 -10.32
CA GLU A 50 -39.01 5.96 -11.63
C GLU A 50 -40.53 5.78 -11.61
N THR A 51 -41.08 5.24 -10.52
CA THR A 51 -42.53 5.09 -10.35
C THR A 51 -43.22 6.46 -10.31
N ILE A 52 -42.73 7.39 -9.48
CA ILE A 52 -43.28 8.75 -9.36
C ILE A 52 -43.18 9.50 -10.70
N ASP A 53 -42.09 9.31 -11.44
CA ASP A 53 -41.89 9.94 -12.75
C ASP A 53 -42.84 9.35 -13.81
N SER A 54 -43.08 8.04 -13.76
CA SER A 54 -44.00 7.36 -14.68
C SER A 54 -45.47 7.71 -14.46
N GLU A 55 -45.82 8.08 -13.22
CA GLU A 55 -47.18 8.46 -12.81
C GLU A 55 -47.45 9.97 -12.94
N GLU A 56 -46.46 10.76 -13.39
CA GLU A 56 -46.59 12.22 -13.52
C GLU A 56 -47.59 12.63 -14.61
N ALA A 57 -48.63 13.35 -14.19
CA ALA A 57 -49.70 13.78 -15.09
C ALA A 57 -49.31 15.00 -15.94
N ILE A 58 -48.35 15.81 -15.49
CA ILE A 58 -47.94 17.05 -16.15
C ILE A 58 -46.50 16.89 -16.69
N PRO A 59 -46.33 16.61 -18.00
CA PRO A 59 -45.00 16.39 -18.58
C PRO A 59 -44.04 17.59 -18.42
N LEU A 60 -44.57 18.81 -18.35
CA LEU A 60 -43.76 20.00 -18.10
C LEU A 60 -43.06 19.97 -16.74
N SER A 61 -43.63 19.32 -15.73
CA SER A 61 -43.02 19.18 -14.41
C SER A 61 -41.72 18.37 -14.48
N LEU A 62 -41.68 17.31 -15.31
CA LEU A 62 -40.46 16.52 -15.57
C LEU A 62 -39.43 17.30 -16.40
N GLY A 63 -39.89 18.15 -17.32
CA GLY A 63 -39.03 18.90 -18.24
C GLY A 63 -38.42 20.18 -17.66
N CYS A 64 -38.92 20.67 -16.51
CA CYS A 64 -38.49 21.94 -15.94
C CYS A 64 -38.53 21.93 -14.40
N SER A 65 -37.36 21.82 -13.76
CA SER A 65 -37.22 21.82 -12.30
C SER A 65 -37.72 23.09 -11.61
N ARG A 66 -37.80 24.23 -12.34
CA ARG A 66 -38.36 25.48 -11.81
C ARG A 66 -39.89 25.43 -11.65
N ILE A 67 -40.54 24.53 -12.38
CA ILE A 67 -42.00 24.38 -12.44
C ILE A 67 -42.44 23.11 -11.70
N ASP A 68 -41.51 22.20 -11.41
CA ASP A 68 -41.82 20.99 -10.66
C ASP A 68 -42.31 21.32 -9.24
N THR A 69 -43.57 20.97 -8.97
CA THR A 69 -44.23 21.16 -7.69
C THR A 69 -44.51 19.85 -6.97
N ASN A 70 -44.02 18.71 -7.51
CA ASN A 70 -44.21 17.40 -6.91
C ASN A 70 -43.35 17.26 -5.65
N ALA A 71 -43.96 17.55 -4.50
CA ALA A 71 -43.30 17.52 -3.20
C ALA A 71 -42.73 16.12 -2.86
N GLU A 72 -43.39 15.05 -3.30
CA GLU A 72 -42.91 13.68 -3.09
C GLU A 72 -41.61 13.43 -3.86
N ARG A 73 -41.59 13.75 -5.16
CA ARG A 73 -40.38 13.65 -6.00
C ARG A 73 -39.22 14.46 -5.40
N LEU A 74 -39.48 15.72 -5.04
CA LEU A 74 -38.46 16.60 -4.48
C LEU A 74 -37.89 16.06 -3.16
N SER A 75 -38.75 15.54 -2.27
CA SER A 75 -38.31 14.92 -1.02
C SER A 75 -37.48 13.65 -1.28
N LEU A 76 -37.90 12.81 -2.23
CA LEU A 76 -37.19 11.59 -2.57
C LEU A 76 -35.82 11.89 -3.19
N LEU A 77 -35.71 12.93 -4.02
CA LEU A 77 -34.43 13.37 -4.58
C LEU A 77 -33.46 13.86 -3.50
N LEU A 78 -33.94 14.49 -2.43
CA LEU A 78 -33.11 14.86 -1.28
C LEU A 78 -32.61 13.60 -0.53
N ASP A 79 -33.49 12.62 -0.31
CA ASP A 79 -33.13 11.35 0.32
C ASP A 79 -32.10 10.57 -0.51
N ILE A 80 -32.23 10.61 -1.84
CA ILE A 80 -31.28 10.02 -2.79
C ILE A 80 -29.93 10.73 -2.71
N ASP A 81 -29.90 12.07 -2.70
CA ASP A 81 -28.65 12.85 -2.57
C ASP A 81 -27.90 12.51 -1.27
N GLU A 82 -28.61 12.39 -0.15
CA GLU A 82 -28.01 11.97 1.12
C GLU A 82 -27.48 10.52 1.07
N ALA A 83 -28.26 9.60 0.51
CA ALA A 83 -27.86 8.20 0.39
C ALA A 83 -26.64 8.02 -0.55
N LEU A 84 -26.57 8.79 -1.64
CA LEU A 84 -25.45 8.80 -2.58
C LEU A 84 -24.18 9.31 -1.90
N LYS A 85 -24.24 10.41 -1.15
CA LYS A 85 -23.06 10.94 -0.42
C LYS A 85 -22.44 9.90 0.50
N ASP A 86 -23.25 9.18 1.26
CA ASP A 86 -22.77 8.15 2.19
C ASP A 86 -22.23 6.91 1.45
N TYR A 87 -22.87 6.52 0.34
CA TYR A 87 -22.39 5.45 -0.54
C TYR A 87 -21.04 5.79 -1.17
N ASP A 88 -20.91 6.96 -1.78
CA ASP A 88 -19.70 7.45 -2.44
C ASP A 88 -18.54 7.60 -1.44
N ALA A 89 -18.82 8.14 -0.26
CA ALA A 89 -17.83 8.22 0.82
C ALA A 89 -17.36 6.84 1.27
N LEU A 90 -18.23 5.83 1.29
CA LEU A 90 -17.82 4.46 1.58
C LEU A 90 -16.99 3.85 0.43
N ILE A 91 -17.35 4.08 -0.83
CA ILE A 91 -16.56 3.65 -2.00
C ILE A 91 -15.15 4.23 -1.94
N GLN A 92 -15.02 5.54 -1.72
CA GLN A 92 -13.72 6.22 -1.71
C GLN A 92 -12.82 5.67 -0.60
N ARG A 93 -13.36 5.54 0.61
CA ARG A 93 -12.65 4.89 1.74
C ARG A 93 -12.34 3.44 1.40
N ASN A 94 -13.23 2.71 0.72
CA ASN A 94 -13.02 1.31 0.33
C ASN A 94 -11.86 1.16 -0.63
N ARG A 95 -11.82 1.98 -1.67
CA ARG A 95 -10.73 2.07 -2.64
C ARG A 95 -9.39 2.32 -1.96
N GLN A 96 -9.32 3.27 -1.03
CA GLN A 96 -8.08 3.57 -0.29
C GLN A 96 -7.56 2.35 0.47
N VAL A 97 -8.43 1.68 1.22
CA VAL A 97 -8.04 0.51 2.01
C VAL A 97 -7.70 -0.71 1.15
N LEU A 98 -8.36 -0.89 0.01
CA LEU A 98 -8.00 -1.92 -0.98
C LEU A 98 -6.62 -1.66 -1.61
N GLY A 99 -6.17 -0.41 -1.62
CA GLY A 99 -4.85 -0.02 -2.08
C GLY A 99 -3.71 -0.34 -1.10
N PHE A 100 -4.02 -0.68 0.16
CA PHE A 100 -2.99 -1.08 1.12
C PHE A 100 -2.46 -2.48 0.80
N GLU A 101 -1.14 -2.66 0.98
CA GLU A 101 -0.51 -3.95 0.85
C GLU A 101 -0.84 -4.86 2.03
N ALA A 102 -0.78 -6.17 1.77
CA ALA A 102 -0.88 -7.17 2.83
C ALA A 102 0.25 -6.95 3.85
N ALA A 103 -0.07 -7.16 5.14
CA ALA A 103 0.94 -7.07 6.18
C ALA A 103 2.02 -8.14 5.96
N SER A 104 3.29 -7.74 6.07
CA SER A 104 4.42 -8.67 5.97
C SER A 104 4.31 -9.77 7.03
N HIS A 105 4.61 -11.00 6.64
CA HIS A 105 4.63 -12.13 7.55
C HIS A 105 5.53 -11.87 8.76
N ARG A 106 6.70 -11.26 8.51
CA ARG A 106 7.70 -10.98 9.54
C ARG A 106 7.21 -9.95 10.55
N ASP A 107 6.64 -8.84 10.09
CA ASP A 107 6.16 -7.78 10.98
C ASP A 107 5.02 -8.27 11.87
N ARG A 108 4.11 -9.05 11.30
CA ARG A 108 3.04 -9.72 12.04
C ARG A 108 3.58 -10.66 13.11
N VAL A 109 4.55 -11.52 12.79
CA VAL A 109 5.14 -12.46 13.74
C VAL A 109 5.90 -11.72 14.84
N ASN A 110 6.65 -10.67 14.51
CA ASN A 110 7.33 -9.84 15.50
C ASN A 110 6.32 -9.20 16.48
N LEU A 111 5.22 -8.66 15.94
CA LEU A 111 4.18 -8.04 16.76
C LEU A 111 3.47 -9.08 17.65
N GLN A 112 3.18 -10.27 17.11
CA GLN A 112 2.59 -11.38 17.85
C GLN A 112 3.51 -11.87 18.97
N ASN A 113 4.79 -12.10 18.68
CA ASN A 113 5.79 -12.51 19.67
C ASN A 113 5.93 -11.49 20.80
N TRP A 114 5.89 -10.20 20.47
CA TRP A 114 5.96 -9.14 21.47
C TRP A 114 4.74 -9.15 22.39
N VAL A 115 3.54 -9.25 21.80
CA VAL A 115 2.27 -9.31 22.55
C VAL A 115 2.26 -10.53 23.47
N ASP A 116 2.65 -11.69 22.96
CA ASP A 116 2.69 -12.94 23.73
C ASP A 116 3.75 -12.90 24.84
N GLY A 117 4.88 -12.23 24.60
CA GLY A 117 5.96 -12.07 25.58
C GLY A 117 5.69 -11.04 26.68
N ASN A 118 4.98 -9.94 26.37
CA ASN A 118 4.72 -8.87 27.33
C ASN A 118 3.38 -9.01 28.06
N GLY A 119 2.40 -9.71 27.46
CA GLY A 119 1.08 -9.97 28.07
C GLY A 119 0.32 -8.70 28.48
N CYS A 120 0.60 -7.55 27.84
CA CYS A 120 0.13 -6.25 28.31
C CYS A 120 -1.24 -5.82 27.74
N ILE A 121 -1.76 -6.54 26.73
CA ILE A 121 -3.08 -6.29 26.12
C ILE A 121 -3.92 -7.56 26.25
N ALA A 122 -5.24 -7.41 26.37
CA ALA A 122 -6.13 -8.56 26.45
C ALA A 122 -6.03 -9.43 25.19
N ARG A 123 -6.05 -10.76 25.36
CA ARG A 123 -5.90 -11.71 24.23
C ARG A 123 -7.00 -11.57 23.20
N GLU A 124 -8.20 -11.17 23.62
CA GLU A 124 -9.33 -10.90 22.72
C GLU A 124 -9.06 -9.70 21.81
N GLU A 125 -8.38 -8.68 22.32
CA GLU A 125 -8.04 -7.47 21.57
C GLU A 125 -6.90 -7.70 20.59
N THR A 126 -6.01 -8.66 20.84
CA THR A 126 -4.89 -9.01 19.93
C THR A 126 -5.20 -10.19 19.01
N ALA A 127 -6.35 -10.84 19.17
CA ALA A 127 -6.81 -11.96 18.33
C ALA A 127 -6.88 -11.61 16.84
N TYR A 128 -6.92 -10.32 16.47
CA TYR A 128 -6.86 -9.91 15.08
C TYR A 128 -5.54 -10.28 14.39
N LEU A 129 -4.42 -10.36 15.13
CA LEU A 129 -3.10 -10.68 14.58
C LEU A 129 -3.02 -12.11 14.00
N ALA A 130 -3.96 -12.98 14.39
CA ALA A 130 -4.11 -14.31 13.83
C ALA A 130 -4.82 -14.35 12.46
N ARG A 131 -5.51 -13.27 12.06
CA ARG A 131 -6.32 -13.21 10.82
C ARG A 131 -5.49 -12.76 9.61
N THR A 132 -4.57 -13.61 9.16
CA THR A 132 -3.57 -13.31 8.11
C THR A 132 -4.13 -12.63 6.86
N GLU A 133 -5.27 -13.10 6.34
CA GLU A 133 -5.86 -12.60 5.08
C GLU A 133 -6.48 -11.19 5.20
N ASP A 134 -6.82 -10.77 6.43
CA ASP A 134 -7.52 -9.51 6.68
C ASP A 134 -6.56 -8.42 7.18
N LEU A 135 -5.25 -8.67 7.28
CA LEU A 135 -4.27 -7.71 7.77
C LEU A 135 -3.62 -6.90 6.64
N VAL A 136 -3.48 -5.60 6.87
CA VAL A 136 -2.82 -4.65 5.97
C VAL A 136 -1.77 -3.83 6.71
N SER A 137 -0.74 -3.41 5.98
CA SER A 137 0.19 -2.39 6.43
C SER A 137 -0.33 -1.01 6.04
N VAL A 138 -0.51 -0.13 7.02
CA VAL A 138 -0.98 1.26 6.81
C VAL A 138 0.18 2.20 6.44
N ALA A 139 1.42 1.78 6.72
CA ALA A 139 2.58 2.57 6.36
C ALA A 139 2.66 2.78 4.84
N SER A 140 2.80 4.04 4.43
CA SER A 140 2.92 4.45 3.04
C SER A 140 4.05 3.70 2.33
N LEU A 141 3.72 3.08 1.20
CA LEU A 141 4.67 2.65 0.18
C LEU A 141 5.11 3.85 -0.64
N ASP A 142 5.94 4.70 -0.05
CA ASP A 142 6.63 5.71 -0.86
C ASP A 142 7.93 5.16 -1.49
N ASP A 143 8.15 3.84 -1.39
CA ASP A 143 9.43 3.26 -1.77
C ASP A 143 9.33 1.74 -2.04
N SER A 144 8.36 1.30 -2.85
CA SER A 144 8.14 -0.14 -3.15
C SER A 144 9.38 -0.87 -3.67
N ALA A 145 10.21 -0.20 -4.47
CA ALA A 145 11.51 -0.74 -4.90
C ALA A 145 12.51 -0.82 -3.75
N VAL A 146 12.58 0.20 -2.89
CA VAL A 146 13.49 0.23 -1.74
C VAL A 146 13.06 -0.77 -0.66
N MET A 147 11.77 -1.08 -0.53
CA MET A 147 11.27 -2.16 0.33
C MET A 147 11.53 -3.55 -0.26
N TRP A 148 11.26 -3.80 -1.54
CA TRP A 148 11.56 -5.09 -2.18
C TRP A 148 13.06 -5.39 -2.20
N LEU A 149 13.89 -4.37 -2.42
CA LEU A 149 15.34 -4.48 -2.33
C LEU A 149 15.82 -4.49 -0.87
N GLY A 150 15.12 -3.81 0.02
CA GLY A 150 15.33 -3.87 1.45
C GLY A 150 15.14 -5.29 1.99
N SER A 151 14.08 -5.98 1.59
CA SER A 151 13.84 -7.37 1.95
C SER A 151 14.89 -8.31 1.37
N LEU A 152 15.30 -8.12 0.10
CA LEU A 152 16.41 -8.89 -0.49
C LEU A 152 17.76 -8.62 0.19
N ALA A 153 18.04 -7.38 0.55
CA ALA A 153 19.25 -7.00 1.26
C ALA A 153 19.25 -7.49 2.71
N GLU A 154 18.07 -7.58 3.33
CA GLU A 154 17.88 -8.18 4.65
C GLU A 154 18.04 -9.70 4.62
N ASP A 155 17.42 -10.38 3.65
CA ASP A 155 17.57 -11.84 3.44
C ASP A 155 19.02 -12.18 3.11
N GLY A 156 19.65 -11.38 2.24
CA GLY A 156 21.07 -11.47 1.93
C GLY A 156 21.94 -11.19 3.14
N ARG A 157 21.60 -10.23 4.01
CA ARG A 157 22.33 -9.97 5.26
C ARG A 157 22.15 -11.04 6.31
N VAL A 158 20.96 -11.63 6.44
CA VAL A 158 20.71 -12.74 7.36
C VAL A 158 21.53 -13.95 6.90
N TYR A 159 21.46 -14.28 5.61
CA TYR A 159 22.27 -15.32 4.98
C TYR A 159 23.78 -15.04 5.13
N PHE A 160 24.23 -13.80 4.90
CA PHE A 160 25.63 -13.41 5.05
C PHE A 160 26.06 -13.44 6.53
N ARG A 161 25.20 -13.08 7.48
CA ARG A 161 25.46 -13.18 8.93
C ARG A 161 25.59 -14.63 9.37
N GLU A 162 24.78 -15.51 8.79
CA GLU A 162 24.76 -16.95 9.05
C GLU A 162 25.97 -17.65 8.41
N CYS A 163 26.41 -17.21 7.23
CA CYS A 163 27.63 -17.69 6.58
C CYS A 163 28.94 -17.10 7.15
N PHE A 164 28.97 -15.83 7.59
CA PHE A 164 30.23 -15.13 7.93
C PHE A 164 30.43 -14.74 9.40
N GLY A 165 29.56 -15.14 10.34
CA GLY A 165 29.88 -15.18 11.77
C GLY A 165 30.33 -13.88 12.45
N ARG A 166 29.47 -13.34 13.33
CA ARG A 166 29.80 -12.40 14.42
C ARG A 166 30.48 -11.07 14.05
N LEU A 167 29.75 -10.16 13.40
CA LEU A 167 29.92 -8.73 13.71
C LEU A 167 28.83 -8.29 14.70
N LYS A 168 29.18 -8.29 15.99
CA LYS A 168 28.40 -7.60 17.03
C LYS A 168 28.64 -6.10 16.85
N HIS A 169 27.71 -5.41 16.19
CA HIS A 169 27.53 -3.98 16.40
C HIS A 169 26.25 -3.75 17.20
N PRO A 170 26.32 -3.13 18.40
CA PRO A 170 25.14 -2.71 19.13
C PRO A 170 24.58 -1.46 18.42
N GLN A 171 23.64 -1.66 17.51
CA GLN A 171 22.74 -0.56 17.18
C GLN A 171 21.73 -0.39 18.32
N PRO A 172 21.31 0.84 18.64
CA PRO A 172 20.26 1.06 19.61
C PRO A 172 18.98 0.42 19.09
N SER A 173 18.60 -0.71 19.68
CA SER A 173 17.36 -1.37 19.35
C SER A 173 16.21 -0.54 19.93
N ILE A 174 15.23 -0.25 19.09
CA ILE A 174 14.03 0.53 19.45
C ILE A 174 13.23 -0.15 20.57
N SER A 175 13.31 -1.48 20.62
CA SER A 175 12.80 -2.35 21.69
C SER A 175 13.97 -3.02 22.41
N ARG A 176 13.85 -3.18 23.74
CA ARG A 176 14.79 -3.97 24.57
C ARG A 176 14.39 -5.44 24.65
N ASP A 177 13.27 -5.82 24.03
CA ASP A 177 12.76 -7.19 23.98
C ASP A 177 13.62 -8.08 23.08
N PRO A 178 14.17 -9.20 23.57
CA PRO A 178 15.01 -10.11 22.79
C PRO A 178 14.26 -10.85 21.68
N ASN A 179 12.92 -10.93 21.75
CA ASN A 179 12.09 -11.64 20.78
C ASN A 179 11.63 -10.75 19.61
N VAL A 180 12.03 -9.47 19.61
CA VAL A 180 11.62 -8.49 18.58
C VAL A 180 12.83 -7.88 17.90
N HIS A 181 13.01 -8.23 16.63
CA HIS A 181 14.08 -7.68 15.80
C HIS A 181 13.56 -6.58 14.88
N ILE A 182 13.74 -5.32 15.32
CA ILE A 182 13.43 -4.11 14.55
C ILE A 182 14.72 -3.61 13.91
N PHE A 183 14.74 -3.57 12.59
CA PHE A 183 15.77 -2.80 11.87
C PHE A 183 15.25 -1.38 11.66
N PRO A 184 16.06 -0.34 11.93
CA PRO A 184 15.64 1.02 11.68
C PRO A 184 15.44 1.25 10.17
N ALA A 185 14.30 1.82 9.77
CA ALA A 185 13.97 2.15 8.38
C ALA A 185 15.08 2.93 7.64
N SER A 186 15.82 3.79 8.35
CA SER A 186 16.96 4.53 7.78
C SER A 186 18.15 3.64 7.39
N SER A 187 18.30 2.47 8.02
CA SER A 187 19.35 1.51 7.69
C SER A 187 19.00 0.66 6.46
N ILE A 188 17.71 0.34 6.28
CA ILE A 188 17.20 -0.42 5.14
C ILE A 188 17.29 0.42 3.86
N THR A 189 16.79 1.66 3.92
CA THR A 189 16.85 2.60 2.80
C THR A 189 18.29 2.94 2.41
N ARG A 190 19.19 3.15 3.38
CA ARG A 190 20.63 3.38 3.11
C ARG A 190 21.30 2.15 2.52
N ALA A 191 21.01 0.95 3.02
CA ALA A 191 21.58 -0.29 2.49
C ALA A 191 21.12 -0.57 1.05
N ALA A 192 19.82 -0.39 0.77
CA ALA A 192 19.27 -0.52 -0.57
C ALA A 192 19.92 0.48 -1.54
N ARG A 193 20.08 1.76 -1.16
CA ARG A 193 20.77 2.76 -1.99
C ARG A 193 22.23 2.42 -2.27
N ILE A 194 22.96 1.93 -1.26
CA ILE A 194 24.37 1.53 -1.41
C ILE A 194 24.50 0.32 -2.35
N LEU A 195 23.52 -0.60 -2.35
CA LEU A 195 23.52 -1.77 -3.23
C LEU A 195 23.08 -1.42 -4.67
N MET A 196 22.15 -0.48 -4.82
CA MET A 196 21.59 -0.08 -6.11
C MET A 196 22.49 0.84 -6.93
N ALA A 197 23.14 1.81 -6.28
CA ALA A 197 24.03 2.74 -6.95
C ALA A 197 25.10 2.04 -7.82
N PRO A 198 25.85 1.02 -7.35
CA PRO A 198 26.82 0.34 -8.19
C PRO A 198 26.18 -0.44 -9.33
N PHE A 199 24.98 -1.01 -9.14
CA PHE A 199 24.29 -1.75 -10.20
C PHE A 199 23.90 -0.82 -11.36
N ILE A 200 23.38 0.37 -11.04
CA ILE A 200 23.06 1.42 -12.02
C ILE A 200 24.34 1.90 -12.73
N ILE A 201 25.42 2.14 -11.96
CA ILE A 201 26.71 2.58 -12.50
C ILE A 201 27.28 1.53 -13.47
N VAL A 202 27.28 0.24 -13.10
CA VAL A 202 27.74 -0.85 -13.97
C VAL A 202 26.89 -0.95 -15.23
N LEU A 203 25.57 -0.84 -15.10
CA LEU A 203 24.64 -0.91 -16.23
C LEU A 203 24.82 0.25 -17.22
N LEU A 204 25.18 1.45 -16.74
CA LEU A 204 25.46 2.62 -17.57
C LEU A 204 26.87 2.63 -18.19
N LEU A 205 27.89 2.16 -17.45
CA LEU A 205 29.28 2.21 -17.91
C LEU A 205 29.72 1.00 -18.73
N MET A 206 29.21 -0.20 -18.44
CA MET A 206 29.58 -1.42 -19.17
C MET A 206 29.34 -1.33 -20.69
N PRO A 207 28.20 -0.81 -21.19
CA PRO A 207 27.96 -0.70 -22.63
C PRO A 207 28.98 0.23 -23.29
N VAL A 208 29.31 1.35 -22.64
CA VAL A 208 30.30 2.32 -23.13
C VAL A 208 31.69 1.68 -23.22
N ILE A 209 32.09 0.92 -22.20
CA ILE A 209 33.37 0.22 -22.15
C ILE A 209 33.43 -0.85 -23.25
N ILE A 210 32.39 -1.69 -23.38
CA ILE A 210 32.33 -2.74 -24.42
C ILE A 210 32.38 -2.12 -25.81
N CYS A 211 31.63 -1.03 -26.04
CA CYS A 211 31.66 -0.29 -27.30
C CYS A 211 33.01 0.35 -27.62
N SER A 212 33.91 0.52 -26.64
CA SER A 212 35.28 1.00 -26.86
C SER A 212 36.22 -0.07 -27.42
N PHE A 213 35.90 -1.36 -27.24
CA PHE A 213 36.73 -2.47 -27.72
C PHE A 213 36.20 -3.10 -29.02
N VAL A 214 35.00 -2.72 -29.45
CA VAL A 214 34.35 -3.24 -30.65
C VAL A 214 34.61 -2.32 -31.84
N ASN A 215 35.31 -2.84 -32.86
CA ASN A 215 35.67 -2.08 -34.06
C ASN A 215 34.56 -2.02 -35.12
N SER A 216 33.57 -2.91 -35.07
CA SER A 216 32.48 -2.95 -36.06
C SER A 216 31.27 -2.11 -35.64
N LEU A 217 30.82 -1.25 -36.55
CA LEU A 217 29.69 -0.34 -36.33
C LEU A 217 28.39 -1.10 -35.98
N THR A 218 28.12 -2.19 -36.70
CA THR A 218 26.94 -3.03 -36.49
C THR A 218 26.93 -3.69 -35.12
N ALA A 219 28.04 -4.24 -34.66
CA ALA A 219 28.10 -4.85 -33.33
C ALA A 219 27.97 -3.79 -32.22
N ARG A 220 28.52 -2.59 -32.42
CA ARG A 220 28.35 -1.47 -31.49
C ARG A 220 26.87 -1.09 -31.32
N LEU A 221 26.13 -1.00 -32.42
CA LEU A 221 24.69 -0.71 -32.39
C LEU A 221 23.89 -1.80 -31.66
N VAL A 222 24.21 -3.08 -31.90
CA VAL A 222 23.55 -4.21 -31.21
C VAL A 222 23.82 -4.21 -29.70
N VAL A 223 25.05 -3.90 -29.28
CA VAL A 223 25.39 -3.80 -27.85
C VAL A 223 24.61 -2.66 -27.17
N ILE A 224 24.52 -1.50 -27.83
CA ILE A 224 23.77 -0.35 -27.29
C ILE A 224 22.28 -0.68 -27.19
N THR A 225 21.67 -1.30 -28.20
CA THR A 225 20.24 -1.62 -28.15
C THR A 225 19.90 -2.63 -27.06
N ILE A 226 20.71 -3.67 -26.88
CA ILE A 226 20.52 -4.65 -25.80
C ILE A 226 20.69 -3.99 -24.43
N ALA A 227 21.73 -3.17 -24.26
CA ALA A 227 21.98 -2.48 -23.00
C ALA A 227 20.87 -1.50 -22.63
N THR A 228 20.43 -0.66 -23.57
CA THR A 228 19.34 0.30 -23.35
C THR A 228 18.02 -0.42 -23.05
N THR A 229 17.74 -1.53 -23.74
CA THR A 229 16.54 -2.34 -23.45
C THR A 229 16.60 -2.94 -22.04
N GLY A 230 17.75 -3.50 -21.64
CA GLY A 230 17.95 -4.01 -20.29
C GLY A 230 17.81 -2.92 -19.22
N PHE A 231 18.37 -1.73 -19.47
CA PHE A 231 18.21 -0.57 -18.61
C PHE A 231 16.74 -0.17 -18.44
N MET A 232 15.97 -0.11 -19.53
CA MET A 232 14.54 0.21 -19.46
C MET A 232 13.73 -0.84 -18.70
N VAL A 233 14.09 -2.13 -18.80
CA VAL A 233 13.45 -3.21 -18.03
C VAL A 233 13.74 -3.06 -16.54
N VAL A 234 14.99 -2.79 -16.16
CA VAL A 234 15.39 -2.57 -14.76
C VAL A 234 14.73 -1.30 -14.21
N LEU A 235 14.77 -0.20 -14.97
CA LEU A 235 14.14 1.05 -14.59
C LEU A 235 12.63 0.87 -14.37
N SER A 236 11.92 0.23 -15.31
CA SER A 236 10.49 -0.10 -15.19
C SER A 236 10.16 -0.94 -13.95
N GLY A 237 11.04 -1.87 -13.57
CA GLY A 237 10.88 -2.66 -12.34
C GLY A 237 11.09 -1.84 -11.05
N LEU A 238 11.95 -0.81 -11.09
CA LEU A 238 12.27 0.05 -9.94
C LEU A 238 11.30 1.21 -9.79
N THR A 239 10.92 1.83 -10.88
CA THR A 239 9.88 2.86 -10.93
C THR A 239 8.57 2.18 -11.27
N LYS A 240 7.90 1.60 -10.28
CA LYS A 240 6.47 1.27 -10.39
C LYS A 240 5.63 2.55 -10.35
N THR A 241 6.02 3.56 -11.14
CA THR A 241 5.19 4.70 -11.52
C THR A 241 4.49 4.30 -12.81
N ARG A 242 3.20 4.66 -12.92
CA ARG A 242 2.32 4.27 -14.03
C ARG A 242 3.06 4.33 -15.36
N THR A 243 3.16 3.19 -16.04
CA THR A 243 3.71 3.00 -17.39
C THR A 243 3.25 4.05 -18.41
N VAL A 244 2.15 4.76 -18.15
CA VAL A 244 1.61 5.87 -18.93
C VAL A 244 2.51 7.12 -18.94
N GLU A 245 3.18 7.46 -17.83
CA GLU A 245 3.99 8.70 -17.73
C GLU A 245 5.39 8.53 -18.36
N LEU A 246 5.95 7.32 -18.27
CA LEU A 246 7.23 6.96 -18.89
C LEU A 246 7.15 6.89 -20.43
N ALA A 247 6.00 6.49 -20.97
CA ALA A 247 5.75 6.50 -22.41
C ALA A 247 5.68 7.92 -22.99
N VAL A 248 5.17 8.89 -22.22
CA VAL A 248 5.10 10.30 -22.65
C VAL A 248 6.49 10.95 -22.62
N ALA A 249 7.32 10.64 -21.62
CA ALA A 249 8.68 11.19 -21.52
C ALA A 249 9.65 10.64 -22.58
N GLY A 250 9.38 9.45 -23.14
CA GLY A 250 10.18 8.88 -24.24
C GLY A 250 9.77 9.36 -25.64
N ALA A 251 8.69 10.13 -25.76
CA ALA A 251 8.14 10.60 -27.04
C ALA A 251 8.48 12.07 -27.37
N THR A 252 9.30 12.73 -26.54
CA THR A 252 9.84 14.09 -26.75
C THR A 252 11.35 14.04 -26.94
#